data_AF-F5T727-F1
#
_entry.id   AF-F5T727-F1
#
_cell.length_a   1.000
_cell.length_b   1.000
_cell.length_c   1.000
_cell.angle_alpha   90.00
_cell.angle_beta   90.00
_cell.angle_gamma   90.00
#
_symmetry.space_group_name_H-M   'P 1'
#
loop_
_entity.id
_entity.type
_entity.pdbx_description
1 polymer ?
#
loop_
_entity_poly.entity_id
_entity_poly.type
_entity_poly.pdbx_seq_one_letter_code
_entity_poly.pdbx_strand_id
1 'polypeptide(L)'
;MLLSVFWSLMGYWPMLIINLVAGIVAELIIGNYESDKRVAVAIATGMFIISMHAMTFVKVLGPEKLVEVFTVFSPEQAQYMYTFFTPKAMLISIIVNIVLVTLAGLFGMYINNKFFEKRKEKGIL
;
A
#
# COMPACT_ATOMS: atom_id res chain seq x y z
N MET A 1 -4.26 7.96 -4.58
CA MET A 1 -4.13 8.25 -6.02
C MET A 1 -3.15 9.38 -6.35
N LEU A 2 -3.16 10.54 -5.66
CA LEU A 2 -2.20 11.62 -5.96
C LEU A 2 -0.74 11.18 -5.82
N LEU A 3 -0.42 10.42 -4.77
CA LEU A 3 0.93 9.90 -4.55
C LEU A 3 1.43 9.06 -5.75
N SER A 4 0.60 8.15 -6.30
CA SER A 4 1.01 7.31 -7.44
C SER A 4 1.28 8.08 -8.73
N VAL A 5 0.71 9.26 -8.91
CA VAL A 5 1.07 10.14 -10.03
C VAL A 5 2.53 10.58 -9.89
N PHE A 6 2.97 10.99 -8.71
CA PHE A 6 4.37 11.33 -8.45
C PHE A 6 5.30 10.15 -8.68
N TRP A 7 4.97 8.96 -8.18
CA TRP A 7 5.76 7.75 -8.43
C TRP A 7 5.90 7.44 -9.92
N SER A 8 4.85 7.68 -10.69
CA SER A 8 4.86 7.43 -12.14
C SER A 8 5.81 8.36 -12.88
N LEU A 9 5.81 9.64 -12.50
CA LEU A 9 6.75 10.62 -13.05
C LEU A 9 8.20 10.28 -12.71
N MET A 10 8.42 9.55 -11.60
CA MET A 10 9.74 9.05 -11.20
C MET A 10 10.14 7.73 -11.88
N GLY A 11 9.37 7.24 -12.87
CA GLY A 11 9.68 6.00 -13.58
C GLY A 11 9.05 4.73 -12.98
N TYR A 12 8.17 4.87 -11.99
CA TYR A 12 7.39 3.77 -11.39
C TYR A 12 5.93 3.77 -11.85
N TRP A 13 5.69 3.96 -13.15
CA TRP A 13 4.32 4.08 -13.69
C TRP A 13 3.38 2.90 -13.38
N PRO A 14 3.83 1.63 -13.23
CA PRO A 14 2.95 0.54 -12.84
C PRO A 14 2.32 0.73 -11.46
N MET A 15 2.87 1.63 -10.62
CA MET A 15 2.27 1.99 -9.33
C MET A 15 0.90 2.63 -9.46
N LEU A 16 0.56 3.24 -10.62
CA LEU A 16 -0.81 3.73 -10.87
C LEU A 16 -1.82 2.60 -10.85
N ILE A 17 -1.50 1.48 -11.48
CA ILE A 17 -2.39 0.32 -11.57
C ILE A 17 -2.61 -0.25 -10.16
N ILE A 18 -1.52 -0.44 -9.39
CA ILE A 18 -1.62 -0.96 -8.03
C ILE A 18 -2.42 -0.03 -7.11
N ASN A 19 -2.18 1.28 -7.19
CA ASN A 19 -2.91 2.25 -6.38
C ASN A 19 -4.39 2.34 -6.79
N LEU A 20 -4.70 2.18 -8.07
CA LEU A 20 -6.08 2.12 -8.54
C LEU A 20 -6.80 0.90 -7.97
N VAL A 21 -6.18 -0.29 -8.06
CA VAL A 21 -6.73 -1.52 -7.47
C VAL A 21 -6.92 -1.38 -5.96
N ALA A 22 -5.91 -0.87 -5.26
CA ALA A 22 -5.99 -0.62 -3.82
C ALA A 22 -7.12 0.36 -3.46
N GLY A 23 -7.28 1.43 -4.25
CA GLY A 23 -8.35 2.40 -4.08
C GLY A 23 -9.74 1.79 -4.29
N ILE A 24 -9.93 1.03 -5.36
CA ILE A 24 -11.21 0.33 -5.64
C ILE A 24 -11.55 -0.63 -4.50
N VAL A 25 -10.59 -1.46 -4.06
CA VAL A 25 -10.80 -2.39 -2.94
C VAL A 25 -11.14 -1.62 -1.66
N ALA A 26 -10.47 -0.51 -1.38
CA ALA A 26 -10.78 0.32 -0.22
C ALA A 26 -12.21 0.88 -0.30
N GLU A 27 -12.64 1.44 -1.43
CA GLU A 27 -14.01 1.96 -1.59
C GLU A 27 -15.08 0.86 -1.41
N LEU A 28 -14.82 -0.35 -1.92
CA LEU A 28 -15.72 -1.49 -1.74
C LEU A 28 -15.86 -1.89 -0.26
N ILE A 29 -14.76 -1.87 0.49
CA ILE A 29 -14.78 -2.17 1.94
C ILE A 29 -15.52 -1.07 2.70
N ILE A 30 -15.25 0.20 2.38
CA ILE A 30 -15.89 1.35 3.01
C ILE A 30 -17.39 1.28 2.77
N GLY A 31 -17.85 1.24 1.51
CA GLY A 31 -19.26 1.25 1.12
C GLY A 31 -20.01 2.53 1.51
N ASN A 32 -20.03 2.86 2.80
CA ASN A 32 -20.44 4.14 3.36
C ASN A 32 -19.42 4.62 4.41
N TYR A 33 -19.32 5.94 4.59
CA TYR A 33 -18.29 6.56 5.43
C TYR A 33 -18.73 6.73 6.89
N GLU A 34 -19.78 6.03 7.32
CA GLU A 34 -20.36 6.17 8.67
C GLU A 34 -19.60 5.37 9.73
N SER A 35 -18.83 4.35 9.32
CA SER A 35 -18.12 3.46 10.22
C SER A 35 -16.62 3.68 10.16
N ASP A 36 -16.07 4.30 11.21
CA ASP A 36 -14.62 4.48 11.37
C ASP A 36 -13.87 3.14 11.33
N LYS A 37 -14.49 2.05 11.79
CA LYS A 37 -13.93 0.70 11.67
C LYS A 37 -13.81 0.24 10.22
N ARG A 38 -14.84 0.45 9.40
CA ARG A 38 -14.79 0.09 7.96
C ARG A 38 -13.74 0.92 7.23
N VAL A 39 -13.66 2.21 7.54
CA VAL A 39 -12.62 3.11 7.01
C VAL A 39 -11.22 2.64 7.42
N ALA A 40 -11.00 2.27 8.68
CA ALA A 40 -9.72 1.78 9.15
C ALA A 40 -9.32 0.46 8.48
N VAL A 41 -10.26 -0.48 8.32
CA VAL A 41 -10.02 -1.74 7.60
C VAL A 41 -9.68 -1.47 6.14
N ALA A 42 -10.43 -0.60 5.47
CA ALA A 42 -10.17 -0.23 4.08
C ALA A 42 -8.80 0.40 3.86
N ILE A 43 -8.39 1.31 4.76
CA ILE A 43 -7.05 1.91 4.73
C ILE A 43 -5.98 0.84 4.94
N ALA A 44 -6.14 -0.05 5.93
CA ALA A 44 -5.19 -1.12 6.20
C ALA A 44 -5.06 -2.09 5.02
N THR A 45 -6.18 -2.49 4.40
CA THR A 45 -6.19 -3.34 3.20
C THR A 45 -5.55 -2.64 2.00
N GLY A 46 -5.88 -1.37 1.75
CA GLY A 46 -5.27 -0.59 0.68
C GLY A 46 -3.75 -0.46 0.86
N MET A 47 -3.29 -0.18 2.08
CA MET A 47 -1.87 -0.13 2.41
C MET A 47 -1.18 -1.48 2.22
N PHE A 48 -1.83 -2.58 2.58
CA PHE A 48 -1.32 -3.92 2.34
C PHE A 48 -1.13 -4.19 0.84
N ILE A 49 -2.14 -3.92 0.01
CA ILE A 49 -2.05 -4.10 -1.44
C ILE A 49 -0.88 -3.28 -2.01
N ILE A 50 -0.78 -2.02 -1.59
CA ILE A 50 0.30 -1.14 -2.02
C ILE A 50 1.64 -1.70 -1.56
N SER A 51 1.82 -2.14 -0.31
CA SER A 51 3.13 -2.57 0.19
C SER A 51 3.67 -3.86 -0.47
N MET A 52 2.81 -4.66 -1.08
CA MET A 52 3.21 -5.89 -1.80
C MET A 52 3.82 -5.64 -3.19
N HIS A 53 3.75 -4.42 -3.73
CA HIS A 53 4.13 -4.14 -5.11
C HIS A 53 5.56 -4.57 -5.46
N ALA A 54 6.54 -4.28 -4.60
CA ALA A 54 7.96 -4.50 -4.91
C ALA A 54 8.27 -5.98 -5.15
N MET A 55 7.85 -6.86 -4.23
CA MET A 55 8.08 -8.31 -4.37
C MET A 55 7.25 -8.89 -5.53
N THR A 56 6.03 -8.41 -5.73
CA THR A 56 5.14 -8.88 -6.81
C THR A 56 5.73 -8.55 -8.17
N PHE A 57 6.16 -7.31 -8.40
CA PHE A 57 6.75 -6.91 -9.68
C PHE A 57 8.03 -7.66 -9.97
N VAL A 58 8.93 -7.76 -9.00
CA VAL A 58 10.19 -8.47 -9.17
C VAL A 58 9.97 -9.93 -9.57
N LYS A 59 9.01 -10.62 -8.96
CA LYS A 59 8.77 -12.04 -9.25
C LYS A 59 7.92 -12.31 -10.48
N VAL A 60 6.93 -11.48 -10.75
CA VAL A 60 6.05 -11.67 -11.91
C VAL A 60 6.74 -11.27 -13.21
N LEU A 61 7.52 -10.17 -13.19
CA LEU A 61 8.18 -9.66 -14.40
C LEU A 61 9.54 -10.34 -14.64
N GLY A 62 10.26 -10.65 -13.56
CA GLY A 62 11.66 -11.07 -13.64
C GLY A 62 12.60 -9.89 -13.92
N PRO A 63 13.93 -10.09 -13.80
CA PRO A 63 14.93 -9.01 -13.84
C PRO A 63 14.93 -8.20 -15.14
N GLU A 64 14.86 -8.88 -16.28
CA GLU A 64 14.95 -8.26 -17.61
C GLU A 64 13.77 -7.31 -17.86
N LYS A 65 12.54 -7.80 -17.67
CA LYS A 65 11.34 -6.98 -17.82
C LYS A 65 11.21 -5.91 -16.74
N LEU A 66 11.80 -6.12 -15.56
CA LEU A 66 11.81 -5.10 -14.51
C LEU A 66 12.56 -3.85 -14.99
N VAL A 67 13.72 -4.01 -15.64
CA VAL A 67 14.50 -2.89 -16.20
C VAL A 67 13.77 -2.24 -17.38
N GLU A 68 13.10 -3.03 -18.22
CA GLU A 68 12.33 -2.51 -19.35
C GLU A 68 11.12 -1.68 -18.90
N VAL A 69 10.38 -2.17 -17.90
CA VAL A 69 9.13 -1.56 -17.44
C VAL A 69 9.38 -0.38 -16.50
N PHE A 70 10.42 -0.46 -15.66
CA PHE A 70 10.77 0.57 -14.68
C PHE A 70 12.10 1.22 -15.09
N THR A 71 12.04 2.48 -15.48
CA THR A 71 13.19 3.24 -16.05
C THR A 71 14.26 3.63 -15.02
N VAL A 72 14.26 3.00 -13.85
CA VAL A 72 15.03 3.38 -12.65
C VAL A 72 15.94 2.28 -12.14
N PHE A 73 15.75 1.04 -12.57
CA PHE A 73 16.58 -0.09 -12.13
C PHE A 73 17.72 -0.33 -13.12
N SER A 74 18.94 -0.50 -12.59
CA SER A 74 20.00 -1.13 -13.37
C SER A 74 19.77 -2.65 -13.48
N PRO A 75 20.36 -3.33 -14.47
CA PRO A 75 20.32 -4.79 -14.55
C PRO A 75 20.84 -5.49 -13.29
N GLU A 76 21.92 -4.99 -12.68
CA GLU A 76 22.45 -5.60 -11.45
C GLU A 76 21.48 -5.43 -10.27
N GLN A 77 20.85 -4.26 -10.15
CA GLN A 77 19.85 -3.99 -9.12
C GLN A 77 18.62 -4.90 -9.26
N ALA A 78 18.11 -5.03 -10.49
CA ALA A 78 16.98 -5.90 -10.78
C ALA A 78 17.29 -7.37 -10.46
N GLN A 79 18.49 -7.84 -10.81
CA GLN A 79 18.94 -9.20 -10.50
C GLN A 79 19.10 -9.41 -9.00
N TYR A 80 19.67 -8.43 -8.28
CA TYR A 80 19.80 -8.47 -6.82
C TYR A 80 18.43 -8.56 -6.13
N MET A 81 17.46 -7.72 -6.54
CA MET A 81 16.12 -7.78 -5.97
C MET A 81 15.46 -9.14 -6.22
N TYR A 82 15.66 -9.71 -7.41
CA TYR A 82 15.12 -11.02 -7.76
C TYR A 82 15.66 -12.15 -6.90
N THR A 83 16.96 -12.13 -6.57
CA THR A 83 17.58 -13.13 -5.69
C THR A 83 17.23 -12.90 -4.23
N PHE A 84 17.09 -11.64 -3.80
CA PHE A 84 16.69 -11.27 -2.44
C PHE A 84 15.30 -11.80 -2.07
N PHE A 85 14.30 -11.65 -2.95
CA PHE A 85 12.93 -12.10 -2.69
C PHE A 85 12.79 -13.63 -2.81
N THR A 86 13.48 -14.40 -1.98
CA THR A 86 13.22 -15.85 -1.86
C THR A 86 11.80 -16.11 -1.35
N PRO A 87 11.20 -17.29 -1.60
CA PRO A 87 9.87 -17.62 -1.06
C PRO A 87 9.77 -17.45 0.46
N LYS A 88 10.84 -17.79 1.20
CA LYS A 88 10.92 -17.58 2.65
C LYS A 88 10.90 -16.09 3.02
N ALA A 89 11.72 -15.28 2.34
CA ALA A 89 11.76 -13.84 2.57
C ALA A 89 10.40 -13.18 2.27
N MET A 90 9.76 -13.55 1.16
CA MET A 90 8.42 -13.06 0.81
C MET A 90 7.38 -13.43 1.86
N LEU A 91 7.38 -14.67 2.34
CA LEU A 91 6.44 -15.10 3.39
C LEU A 91 6.62 -14.28 4.68
N ILE A 92 7.86 -14.07 5.11
CA ILE A 92 8.17 -13.22 6.26
C ILE A 92 7.67 -11.79 6.02
N SER A 93 7.95 -11.22 4.85
CA SER A 93 7.50 -9.87 4.49
C SER A 93 5.98 -9.75 4.48
N ILE A 94 5.24 -10.75 4.01
CA ILE A 94 3.77 -10.77 4.02
C ILE A 94 3.26 -10.75 5.46
N ILE A 95 3.78 -11.64 6.32
CA ILE A 95 3.36 -11.75 7.72
C ILE A 95 3.64 -10.43 8.46
N VAL A 96 4.83 -9.89 8.31
CA VAL A 96 5.22 -8.61 8.93
C VAL A 96 4.31 -7.48 8.43
N ASN A 97 4.04 -7.42 7.12
CA ASN A 97 3.15 -6.40 6.58
C ASN A 97 1.74 -6.49 7.15
N ILE A 98 1.15 -7.69 7.25
CA ILE A 98 -0.19 -7.88 7.84
C ILE A 98 -0.22 -7.34 9.28
N VAL A 99 0.80 -7.65 10.09
CA VAL A 99 0.90 -7.16 11.46
C VAL A 99 1.00 -5.63 11.48
N LEU A 100 1.90 -5.06 10.68
CA LEU A 100 2.14 -3.61 10.66
C LEU A 100 0.93 -2.81 10.17
N VAL A 101 0.25 -3.24 9.11
CA VAL A 101 -0.94 -2.51 8.60
C VAL A 101 -2.10 -2.60 9.59
N THR A 102 -2.23 -3.71 10.31
CA THR A 102 -3.25 -3.88 11.35
C THR A 102 -2.97 -2.93 12.51
N LEU A 103 -1.72 -2.88 12.99
CA LEU A 103 -1.31 -1.94 14.03
C LEU A 103 -1.49 -0.48 13.59
N ALA A 104 -1.15 -0.15 12.34
CA ALA A 104 -1.35 1.18 11.79
C ALA A 104 -2.84 1.57 11.75
N GLY A 105 -3.72 0.67 11.33
CA GLY A 105 -5.18 0.89 11.35
C GLY A 105 -5.73 1.11 12.76
N LEU A 106 -5.31 0.28 13.73
CA LEU A 106 -5.69 0.44 15.14
C LEU A 106 -5.18 1.76 15.72
N PHE A 107 -3.94 2.12 15.43
CA PHE A 107 -3.33 3.38 15.87
C PHE A 107 -4.02 4.59 15.24
N GLY A 108 -4.35 4.53 13.96
CA GLY A 108 -5.12 5.58 13.26
C GLY A 108 -6.47 5.82 13.92
N MET A 109 -7.22 4.77 14.24
CA MET A 109 -8.47 4.88 14.99
C MET A 109 -8.26 5.49 16.38
N TYR A 110 -7.22 5.06 17.11
CA TYR A 110 -6.91 5.63 18.42
C TYR A 110 -6.67 7.14 18.35
N ILE A 111 -5.89 7.61 17.38
CA ILE A 111 -5.63 9.03 17.15
C ILE A 111 -6.92 9.77 16.78
N ASN A 112 -7.73 9.22 15.87
CA ASN A 112 -9.00 9.81 15.47
C ASN A 112 -9.92 10.04 16.68
N ASN A 113 -10.14 9.00 17.47
CA ASN A 113 -11.06 9.03 18.61
C ASN A 113 -10.55 9.95 19.73
N LYS A 114 -9.23 9.97 19.95
CA LYS A 114 -8.62 10.79 21.01
C LYS A 114 -8.62 12.28 20.70
N PHE A 115 -8.36 12.67 19.44
CA PHE A 115 -8.07 14.07 19.09
C PHE A 115 -9.12 14.74 18.20
N PHE A 116 -9.92 13.99 17.47
CA PHE A 116 -10.83 14.52 16.44
C PHE A 116 -12.30 14.23 16.73
N GLU A 117 -12.66 13.04 17.22
CA GLU A 117 -14.06 12.65 17.44
C GLU A 117 -14.75 13.54 18.51
N LYS A 118 -14.03 13.94 19.56
CA LYS A 118 -14.52 14.89 20.58
C LYS A 118 -14.80 16.32 20.08
N ARG A 119 -14.44 16.67 18.83
CA ARG A 119 -14.76 17.98 18.23
C ARG A 119 -16.08 17.99 17.47
N LYS A 120 -16.68 16.82 17.15
CA LYS A 120 -17.97 16.76 16.46
C LYS A 120 -19.14 17.21 17.34
N GLU A 121 -19.06 17.06 18.67
CA GLU A 121 -20.09 17.55 19.61
C GLU A 121 -19.95 19.04 19.98
N LYS A 122 -18.81 19.65 19.69
CA LYS A 122 -18.59 21.10 19.87
C LYS A 122 -18.50 21.79 18.51
N GLY A 123 -19.57 21.64 17.73
CA GLY A 123 -19.83 22.54 16.62
C GLY A 123 -19.87 23.98 17.15
N ILE A 124 -18.80 24.72 16.89
CA ILE A 124 -18.88 26.17 16.75
C ILE A 124 -19.33 26.37 15.30
N LEU A 125 -20.64 26.21 15.09
CA LEU A 125 -21.51 26.74 14.03
C LEU A 125 -22.92 26.20 14.29
#